data_AF-A0A971PR94-F1
#
_entry.id   AF-A0A971PR94-F1
#
_cell.length_a   1.000
_cell.length_b   1.000
_cell.length_c   1.000
_cell.angle_alpha   90.00
_cell.angle_beta   90.00
_cell.angle_gamma   90.00
#
_symmetry.space_group_name_H-M   'P 1'
#
loop_
_entity.id
_entity.type
_entity.pdbx_description
1 polymer ?
#
loop_
_entity_poly.entity_id
_entity_poly.type
_entity_poly.pdbx_seq_one_letter_code
_entity_poly.pdbx_strand_id
1 'polypeptide(L)'
;AEPAQKGRVVVLTTFDVDSHVYDALRAGASGFLLKNAAPEDLVRSIRATAAGAGLIDPAVTRRVIEEFGRGARPSRPPHTVSTLTDRERDVLELVARGASNAEIAASLYVSEATVKTHVARILAKLGLRDRVHVVVFAYEHGLVTPGSAGERAAGSA
;
A
#
# COMPACT_ATOMS: atom_id res chain seq x y z
N ALA A 1 19.59 20.42 21.41
CA ALA A 1 19.48 20.52 19.95
C ALA A 1 18.02 20.74 19.62
N GLU A 2 17.65 21.91 19.10
CA GLU A 2 16.30 22.11 18.56
C GLU A 2 16.08 21.10 17.42
N PRO A 3 14.94 20.40 17.37
CA PRO A 3 14.66 19.54 16.23
C PRO A 3 14.59 20.42 14.99
N ALA A 4 15.43 20.15 13.99
CA ALA A 4 15.41 20.84 12.70
C ALA A 4 13.96 20.90 12.20
N GLN A 5 13.41 22.10 12.11
CA GLN A 5 12.01 22.28 11.76
C GLN A 5 11.79 21.75 10.34
N LYS A 6 11.19 20.56 10.24
CA LYS A 6 10.77 19.98 8.95
C LYS A 6 9.92 21.02 8.24
N GLY A 7 10.36 21.44 7.06
CA GLY A 7 9.61 22.37 6.22
C GLY A 7 8.20 21.84 5.98
N ARG A 8 7.21 22.73 5.98
CA ARG A 8 5.82 22.37 5.67
C ARG A 8 5.61 22.51 4.17
N VAL A 9 4.93 21.54 3.57
CA VAL A 9 4.80 21.44 2.11
C VAL A 9 3.35 21.62 1.71
N VAL A 10 3.07 22.60 0.85
CA VAL A 10 1.78 22.74 0.17
C VAL A 10 1.97 22.34 -1.28
N VAL A 11 1.22 21.34 -1.75
CA VAL A 11 1.25 20.90 -3.14
C VAL A 11 0.22 21.70 -3.94
N LEU A 12 0.64 22.26 -5.07
CA LEU A 12 -0.20 22.99 -6.01
C LEU A 12 -0.11 22.32 -7.39
N THR A 13 -1.20 21.71 -7.87
CA THR A 13 -1.19 20.90 -9.10
C THR A 13 -2.32 21.25 -10.07
N THR A 14 -2.06 21.12 -11.37
CA THR A 14 -3.10 21.23 -12.43
C THR A 14 -3.96 19.99 -12.55
N PHE A 15 -3.47 18.84 -12.07
CA PHE A 15 -4.11 17.55 -12.23
C PHE A 15 -4.61 17.05 -10.87
N ASP A 16 -5.87 16.67 -10.84
CA ASP A 16 -6.52 16.03 -9.70
C ASP A 16 -6.41 14.50 -9.76
N VAL A 17 -5.42 13.98 -10.49
CA VAL A 17 -5.23 12.54 -10.66
C VAL A 17 -4.99 11.93 -9.29
N ASP A 18 -5.94 11.09 -8.89
CA ASP A 18 -6.09 10.52 -7.55
C ASP A 18 -4.78 10.02 -6.94
N SER A 19 -3.91 9.36 -7.72
CA SER A 19 -2.62 8.84 -7.24
C SER A 19 -1.69 9.93 -6.70
N HIS A 20 -1.60 11.09 -7.33
CA HIS A 20 -0.71 12.17 -6.89
C HIS A 20 -1.19 12.84 -5.59
N VAL A 21 -2.50 12.91 -5.38
CA VAL A 21 -3.08 13.44 -4.14
C VAL A 21 -2.69 12.55 -2.97
N TYR A 22 -2.93 11.25 -3.09
CA TYR A 22 -2.68 10.30 -2.01
C TYR A 22 -1.19 10.14 -1.71
N ASP A 23 -0.36 10.07 -2.75
CA ASP A 23 1.09 9.95 -2.57
C ASP A 23 1.67 11.20 -1.91
N ALA A 24 1.19 12.40 -2.27
CA ALA A 24 1.57 13.65 -1.61
C ALA A 24 1.17 13.66 -0.13
N LEU A 25 -0.08 13.28 0.18
CA LEU A 25 -0.55 13.22 1.57
C LEU A 25 0.21 12.17 2.39
N ARG A 26 0.46 10.98 1.84
CA ARG A 26 1.27 9.92 2.47
C ARG A 26 2.73 10.35 2.70
N ALA A 27 3.28 11.14 1.79
CA ALA A 27 4.62 11.71 1.94
C ALA A 27 4.70 12.84 3.00
N GLY A 28 3.57 13.24 3.58
CA GLY A 28 3.51 14.27 4.63
C GLY A 28 3.27 15.68 4.11
N ALA A 29 2.65 15.83 2.94
CA ALA A 29 2.16 17.14 2.49
C ALA A 29 1.24 17.75 3.56
N SER A 30 1.51 18.99 3.92
CA SER A 30 0.75 19.75 4.90
C SER A 30 -0.50 20.42 4.30
N GLY A 31 -0.53 20.60 2.98
CA GLY A 31 -1.70 21.11 2.27
C GLY A 31 -1.71 20.70 0.80
N PHE A 32 -2.89 20.75 0.18
CA PHE A 32 -3.10 20.37 -1.22
C PHE A 32 -4.10 21.32 -1.89
N LEU A 33 -3.70 21.96 -2.97
CA LEU A 33 -4.52 22.87 -3.75
C LEU A 33 -4.47 22.55 -5.24
N LEU A 34 -5.55 22.86 -5.95
CA LEU A 34 -5.55 22.84 -7.41
C LEU A 34 -5.06 24.18 -7.97
N LYS A 35 -4.43 24.14 -9.14
CA LYS A 35 -3.89 25.33 -9.85
C LYS A 35 -4.97 26.34 -10.27
N ASN A 36 -6.24 25.92 -10.27
CA ASN A 36 -7.39 26.78 -10.54
C ASN A 36 -7.99 27.39 -9.26
N ALA A 37 -7.44 27.09 -8.07
CA ALA A 37 -7.84 27.73 -6.83
C ALA A 37 -7.65 29.25 -6.92
N ALA A 38 -8.53 30.00 -6.24
CA ALA A 38 -8.41 31.45 -6.21
C ALA A 38 -7.08 31.86 -5.53
N PRO A 39 -6.45 32.98 -5.92
CA PRO A 39 -5.21 33.45 -5.29
C PRO A 39 -5.34 33.59 -3.76
N GLU A 40 -6.52 33.99 -3.28
CA GLU A 40 -6.83 34.12 -1.86
C GLU A 40 -6.79 32.76 -1.15
N ASP A 41 -7.20 31.68 -1.81
CA ASP A 41 -7.12 30.31 -1.28
C ASP A 41 -5.69 29.83 -1.12
N LEU A 42 -4.81 30.18 -2.05
CA LEU A 42 -3.39 29.86 -1.93
C LEU A 42 -2.77 30.57 -0.72
N VAL A 43 -3.05 31.86 -0.55
CA VAL A 43 -2.57 32.62 0.61
C VAL A 43 -3.13 32.06 1.91
N ARG A 44 -4.42 31.70 1.93
CA ARG A 44 -5.05 31.04 3.09
C ARG A 44 -4.36 29.71 3.43
N SER A 45 -4.10 28.88 2.42
CA SER A 45 -3.43 27.58 2.58
C SER A 45 -2.03 27.71 3.15
N ILE A 46 -1.23 28.66 2.65
CA ILE A 46 0.11 28.92 3.17
C ILE A 46 0.06 29.36 4.64
N ARG A 47 -0.83 30.30 4.99
CA ARG A 47 -0.96 30.80 6.36
C ARG A 47 -1.45 29.73 7.33
N ALA A 48 -2.46 28.95 6.94
CA ALA A 48 -2.96 27.84 7.75
C ALA A 48 -1.87 26.79 7.97
N THR A 49 -1.16 26.42 6.90
CA THR A 49 -0.02 25.51 6.96
C THR A 49 1.05 26.03 7.91
N ALA A 50 1.40 27.31 7.82
CA ALA A 50 2.35 27.94 8.72
C ALA A 50 1.90 27.92 10.21
N ALA A 51 0.59 27.94 10.46
CA ALA A 51 0.01 27.80 11.80
C ALA A 51 -0.09 26.33 12.27
N GLY A 52 0.28 25.35 11.42
CA GLY A 52 0.21 23.92 11.72
C GLY A 52 -1.12 23.26 11.36
N ALA A 53 -2.03 23.98 10.69
CA ALA A 53 -3.27 23.43 10.15
C ALA A 53 -3.07 22.98 8.70
N GLY A 54 -3.74 21.89 8.28
CA GLY A 54 -3.75 21.47 6.89
C GLY A 54 -4.99 21.97 6.14
N LEU A 55 -4.82 22.32 4.87
CA LEU A 55 -5.92 22.66 3.97
C LEU A 55 -5.85 21.82 2.69
N ILE A 56 -7.00 21.26 2.32
CA ILE A 56 -7.20 20.51 1.08
C ILE A 56 -8.29 21.21 0.28
N ASP A 57 -8.07 21.36 -1.02
CA ASP A 57 -9.04 21.90 -1.95
C ASP A 57 -10.40 21.18 -1.84
N PRO A 58 -11.53 21.89 -1.79
CA PRO A 58 -12.86 21.27 -1.74
C PRO A 58 -13.10 20.25 -2.88
N ALA A 59 -12.56 20.50 -4.09
CA ALA A 59 -12.71 19.61 -5.24
C ALA A 59 -11.98 18.26 -5.09
N VAL A 60 -11.05 18.18 -4.13
CA VAL A 60 -10.26 16.98 -3.82
C VAL A 60 -10.67 16.36 -2.48
N THR A 61 -11.16 17.18 -1.55
CA THR A 61 -11.54 16.78 -0.18
C THR A 61 -12.52 15.61 -0.15
N ARG A 62 -13.57 15.64 -0.98
CA ARG A 62 -14.57 14.55 -1.05
C ARG A 62 -13.91 13.20 -1.35
N ARG A 63 -12.99 13.17 -2.32
CA ARG A 63 -12.30 11.94 -2.73
C ARG A 63 -11.35 11.44 -1.66
N VAL A 64 -10.65 12.34 -0.98
CA VAL A 64 -9.79 11.97 0.17
C VAL A 64 -10.61 11.30 1.28
N ILE A 65 -11.78 11.83 1.60
CA ILE A 65 -12.69 11.24 2.60
C ILE A 65 -13.18 9.86 2.13
N GLU A 66 -13.63 9.76 0.88
CA GLU A 66 -14.11 8.49 0.31
C GLU A 66 -13.01 7.42 0.28
N GLU A 67 -11.77 7.77 -0.03
CA GLU A 67 -10.64 6.85 -0.05
C GLU A 67 -10.22 6.44 1.37
N PHE A 68 -10.19 7.38 2.32
CA PHE A 68 -9.91 7.07 3.73
C PHE A 68 -10.94 6.08 4.28
N GLY A 69 -12.21 6.21 3.88
CA GLY A 69 -13.28 5.28 4.25
C GLY A 69 -13.18 3.88 3.61
N ARG A 70 -12.46 3.73 2.47
CA ARG A 70 -12.31 2.44 1.76
C ARG A 70 -11.25 1.52 2.37
N GLY A 71 -10.52 1.96 3.39
CA GLY A 71 -9.36 1.25 3.93
C GLY A 71 -8.12 1.43 3.05
N ALA A 72 -6.92 1.23 3.62
CA ALA A 72 -5.67 1.48 2.92
C ALA A 72 -5.57 0.64 1.63
N ARG A 73 -5.66 1.28 0.47
CA ARG A 73 -5.29 0.64 -0.80
C ARG A 73 -3.86 0.09 -0.68
N PRO A 74 -3.64 -1.19 -1.02
CA PRO A 74 -2.30 -1.74 -1.19
C PRO A 74 -1.43 -0.79 -2.00
N SER A 75 -0.28 -0.41 -1.46
CA SER A 75 0.80 0.16 -2.25
C SER A 75 1.02 -0.76 -3.46
N ARG A 76 1.14 -0.20 -4.66
CA ARG A 76 1.36 -0.99 -5.88
C ARG A 76 2.48 -2.01 -5.64
N PRO A 77 2.30 -3.31 -5.94
CA PRO A 77 3.32 -4.31 -5.69
C PRO A 77 4.63 -3.89 -6.36
N PRO A 78 5.78 -4.07 -5.69
CA PRO A 78 7.06 -3.67 -6.24
C PRO A 78 7.34 -4.48 -7.52
N HIS A 79 8.11 -3.90 -8.44
CA HIS A 79 8.42 -4.53 -9.72
C HIS A 79 9.03 -5.94 -9.57
N THR A 80 9.72 -6.23 -8.46
CA THR A 80 10.23 -7.56 -8.13
C THR A 80 9.14 -8.64 -8.09
N VAL A 81 7.91 -8.30 -7.69
CA VAL A 81 6.76 -9.23 -7.69
C VAL A 81 6.34 -9.62 -9.11
N SER A 82 6.62 -8.78 -10.12
CA SER A 82 6.35 -9.14 -11.52
C SER A 82 7.36 -10.14 -12.11
N THR A 83 8.47 -10.43 -11.41
CA THR A 83 9.45 -11.45 -11.82
C THR A 83 9.09 -12.86 -11.37
N LEU A 84 8.06 -12.99 -10.53
CA LEU A 84 7.53 -14.27 -10.08
C LEU A 84 6.67 -14.89 -11.20
N THR A 85 6.81 -16.20 -11.38
CA THR A 85 5.88 -16.96 -12.23
C THR A 85 4.50 -17.04 -11.58
N ASP A 86 3.47 -17.37 -12.36
CA ASP A 86 2.11 -17.57 -11.82
C ASP A 86 2.12 -18.56 -10.66
N ARG A 87 2.88 -19.65 -10.81
CA ARG A 87 2.99 -20.68 -9.77
C ARG A 87 3.70 -20.20 -8.51
N GLU A 88 4.71 -19.35 -8.65
CA GLU A 88 5.39 -18.74 -7.50
C GLU A 88 4.49 -17.72 -6.81
N ARG A 89 3.61 -17.03 -7.54
CA ARG A 89 2.61 -16.12 -6.97
C ARG A 89 1.57 -16.88 -6.13
N ASP A 90 1.06 -18.02 -6.62
CA ASP A 90 0.14 -18.87 -5.85
C ASP A 90 0.76 -19.29 -4.51
N VAL A 91 2.02 -19.75 -4.55
CA VAL A 91 2.75 -20.17 -3.35
C VAL A 91 3.00 -18.99 -2.41
N LEU A 92 3.41 -17.83 -2.94
CA LEU A 92 3.61 -16.60 -2.17
C LEU A 92 2.34 -16.21 -1.39
N GLU A 93 1.18 -16.24 -2.05
CA GLU A 93 -0.10 -15.85 -1.45
C GLU A 93 -0.48 -16.78 -0.28
N LEU A 94 -0.30 -18.08 -0.42
CA LEU A 94 -0.56 -19.05 0.65
C LEU A 94 0.45 -18.93 1.79
N VAL A 95 1.74 -18.71 1.48
CA VAL A 95 2.77 -18.44 2.51
C VAL A 95 2.42 -17.19 3.30
N ALA A 96 2.00 -16.12 2.62
CA ALA A 96 1.62 -14.85 3.23
C ALA A 96 0.38 -14.98 4.14
N ARG A 97 -0.49 -15.96 3.88
CA ARG A 97 -1.62 -16.34 4.75
C ARG A 97 -1.22 -17.24 5.92
N GLY A 98 0.05 -17.62 6.03
CA GLY A 98 0.55 -18.48 7.11
C GLY A 98 0.47 -19.98 6.84
N ALA A 99 0.04 -20.42 5.65
CA ALA A 99 -0.15 -21.85 5.35
C ALA A 99 1.17 -22.63 5.32
N SER A 100 1.27 -23.72 6.06
CA SER A 100 2.42 -24.65 6.06
C SER A 100 2.68 -25.24 4.67
N ASN A 101 3.88 -25.80 4.45
CA ASN A 101 4.22 -26.42 3.17
C ASN A 101 3.30 -27.61 2.82
N ALA A 102 2.80 -28.33 3.83
CA ALA A 102 1.84 -29.42 3.66
C ALA A 102 0.47 -28.89 3.21
N GLU A 103 -0.03 -27.81 3.83
CA GLU A 103 -1.29 -27.17 3.44
C GLU A 103 -1.20 -26.57 2.02
N ILE A 104 -0.06 -25.96 1.68
CA ILE A 104 0.20 -25.46 0.33
C ILE A 104 0.23 -26.61 -0.68
N ALA A 105 0.94 -27.69 -0.36
CA ALA A 105 1.04 -28.87 -1.21
C ALA A 105 -0.34 -29.47 -1.50
N ALA A 106 -1.18 -29.60 -0.48
CA ALA A 106 -2.56 -30.04 -0.62
C ALA A 106 -3.41 -29.07 -1.45
N SER A 107 -3.34 -27.77 -1.18
CA SER A 107 -4.12 -26.74 -1.89
C SER A 107 -3.78 -26.67 -3.37
N LEU A 108 -2.51 -26.91 -3.71
CA LEU A 108 -1.96 -26.75 -5.04
C LEU A 108 -1.77 -28.09 -5.78
N TYR A 109 -2.14 -29.23 -5.17
CA TYR A 109 -1.99 -30.58 -5.73
C TYR A 109 -0.55 -30.90 -6.19
N VAL A 110 0.44 -30.59 -5.34
CA VAL A 110 1.87 -30.86 -5.58
C VAL A 110 2.53 -31.48 -4.36
N SER A 111 3.77 -31.94 -4.48
CA SER A 111 4.53 -32.45 -3.33
C SER A 111 5.03 -31.32 -2.43
N GLU A 112 5.22 -31.61 -1.13
CA GLU A 112 5.88 -30.66 -0.21
C GLU A 112 7.29 -30.26 -0.66
N ALA A 113 8.03 -31.18 -1.30
CA ALA A 113 9.35 -30.89 -1.85
C ALA A 113 9.29 -29.85 -2.99
N THR A 114 8.24 -29.93 -3.82
CA THR A 114 7.96 -28.93 -4.86
C THR A 114 7.69 -27.56 -4.24
N VAL A 115 6.88 -27.51 -3.17
CA VAL A 115 6.61 -26.26 -2.44
C VAL A 115 7.89 -25.66 -1.86
N LYS A 116 8.73 -26.45 -1.19
CA LYS A 116 10.03 -26.00 -0.65
C LYS A 116 10.89 -25.37 -1.74
N THR A 117 10.90 -25.97 -2.94
CA THR A 117 11.63 -25.44 -4.09
C THR A 117 11.08 -24.10 -4.56
N HIS A 118 9.75 -23.94 -4.63
CA HIS A 118 9.14 -22.66 -4.96
C HIS A 118 9.43 -21.58 -3.91
N VAL A 119 9.33 -21.91 -2.62
CA VAL A 119 9.64 -20.98 -1.52
C VAL A 119 11.10 -20.50 -1.62
N ALA A 120 12.05 -21.41 -1.86
CA ALA A 120 13.46 -21.04 -2.03
C ALA A 120 13.67 -20.09 -3.23
N ARG A 121 12.99 -20.34 -4.37
CA ARG A 121 13.05 -19.47 -5.55
C ARG A 121 12.44 -18.09 -5.29
N ILE A 122 11.31 -18.03 -4.58
CA ILE A 122 10.66 -16.78 -4.20
C ILE A 122 11.59 -15.96 -3.31
N LEU A 123 12.18 -16.56 -2.27
CA LEU A 123 13.15 -15.89 -1.40
C LEU A 123 14.32 -15.32 -2.20
N ALA A 124 14.89 -16.11 -3.12
CA ALA A 124 15.98 -15.67 -3.97
C ALA A 124 15.58 -14.51 -4.91
N LYS A 125 14.44 -14.61 -5.59
CA LYS A 125 13.94 -13.59 -6.52
C LYS A 125 13.57 -12.28 -5.82
N LEU A 126 13.05 -12.35 -4.60
CA LEU A 126 12.64 -11.19 -3.81
C LEU A 126 13.77 -10.66 -2.90
N GLY A 127 14.92 -11.34 -2.83
CA GLY A 127 16.04 -10.97 -1.95
C GLY A 127 15.71 -11.11 -0.46
N LEU A 128 14.84 -12.06 -0.09
CA LEU A 128 14.35 -12.24 1.27
C LEU A 128 15.12 -13.37 1.96
N ARG A 129 15.40 -13.20 3.26
CA ARG A 129 16.22 -14.16 4.04
C ARG A 129 15.47 -15.39 4.52
N ASP A 130 14.18 -15.26 4.84
CA ASP A 130 13.40 -16.34 5.40
C ASP A 130 11.90 -16.15 5.14
N ARG A 131 11.14 -17.19 5.49
CA ARG A 131 9.68 -17.24 5.31
C ARG A 131 8.93 -16.13 6.04
N VAL A 132 9.40 -15.69 7.21
CA VAL A 132 8.77 -14.59 7.95
C VAL A 132 8.90 -13.30 7.15
N HIS A 133 10.03 -13.08 6.47
CA HIS A 133 10.21 -11.92 5.59
C HIS A 133 9.28 -11.96 4.38
N VAL A 134 8.87 -13.14 3.91
CA VAL A 134 7.83 -13.25 2.86
C VAL A 134 6.49 -12.73 3.35
N VAL A 135 6.11 -13.08 4.58
CA VAL A 135 4.85 -12.61 5.19
C VAL A 135 4.86 -11.11 5.39
N VAL A 136 5.96 -10.58 5.97
CA VAL A 136 6.14 -9.12 6.16
C VAL A 136 6.12 -8.39 4.82
N PHE A 137 6.87 -8.88 3.83
CA PHE A 137 6.91 -8.31 2.50
C PHE A 137 5.52 -8.27 1.84
N ALA A 138 4.75 -9.35 1.95
CA ALA A 138 3.41 -9.42 1.39
C ALA A 138 2.45 -8.45 2.09
N TYR A 139 2.61 -8.21 3.38
CA TYR A 139 1.84 -7.24 4.13
C TYR A 139 2.20 -5.79 3.75
N GLU A 140 3.49 -5.43 3.75
CA GLU A 140 3.97 -4.08 3.44
C GLU A 140 3.59 -3.61 2.03
N HIS A 141 3.49 -4.55 1.09
CA HIS A 141 3.13 -4.28 -0.29
C HIS A 141 1.66 -4.62 -0.60
N GLY A 142 0.85 -4.85 0.44
CA GLY A 142 -0.58 -5.11 0.37
C GLY A 142 -0.99 -6.25 -0.57
N LEU A 143 -0.13 -7.26 -0.72
CA LEU A 143 -0.45 -8.52 -1.38
C LEU A 143 -1.43 -9.35 -0.54
N VAL A 144 -1.44 -9.14 0.76
CA VAL A 144 -2.42 -9.69 1.71
C VAL A 144 -2.85 -8.62 2.72
N THR A 145 -4.12 -8.66 3.12
CA THR A 145 -4.67 -7.76 4.15
C THR A 145 -5.01 -8.56 5.41
N PRO A 146 -4.63 -8.10 6.62
CA PRO A 146 -5.02 -8.74 7.87
C PRO A 146 -6.54 -8.86 7.99
N GLY A 147 -7.04 -9.99 8.48
CA GLY A 147 -8.47 -10.23 8.66
C GLY A 147 -9.23 -10.73 7.42
N SER A 148 -8.62 -10.70 6.22
CA SER A 148 -9.27 -11.22 5.00
C SER A 148 -9.44 -12.76 4.96
N ALA A 149 -8.89 -13.48 5.94
CA ALA A 149 -8.96 -14.94 6.05
C ALA A 149 -10.34 -15.46 6.54
N GLY A 150 -11.33 -14.61 6.79
CA GLY A 150 -12.63 -15.02 7.35
C GLY A 150 -13.83 -15.04 6.40
N GLU A 151 -13.79 -14.37 5.25
CA GLU A 151 -15.04 -13.99 4.56
C GLU A 151 -15.48 -14.90 3.41
N ARG A 152 -14.63 -15.82 2.92
CA ARG A 152 -15.01 -16.76 1.84
C ARG A 152 -15.59 -18.10 2.32
N ALA A 153 -15.69 -18.31 3.63
CA ALA A 153 -16.26 -19.54 4.20
C ALA A 153 -17.75 -19.42 4.61
N ALA A 154 -18.35 -18.22 4.55
CA ALA A 154 -19.71 -17.96 5.03
C ALA A 154 -20.79 -17.80 3.93
N GLY A 155 -20.47 -18.10 2.67
CA GLY A 155 -21.36 -17.89 1.52
C GLY A 155 -21.93 -19.16 0.88
N SER A 156 -22.07 -20.25 1.64
CA SER A 156 -22.66 -21.51 1.17
C SER A 156 -23.39 -22.20 2.31
N ALA A 157 -24.55 -21.66 2.67
CA ALA A 157 -25.60 -22.37 3.39
C ALA A 157 -26.95 -21.94 2.83
#